data_AF-A0A1W1UMV4-F1
#
_entry.id   AF-A0A1W1UMV4-F1
#
_cell.length_a   1.000
_cell.length_b   1.000
_cell.length_c   1.000
_cell.angle_alpha   90.00
_cell.angle_beta   90.00
_cell.angle_gamma   90.00
#
_symmetry.space_group_name_H-M   'P 1'
#
loop_
_entity.id
_entity.type
_entity.pdbx_description
1 polymer ?
#
loop_
_entity_poly.entity_id
_entity_poly.type
_entity_poly.pdbx_seq_one_letter_code
_entity_poly.pdbx_strand_id
1 'polypeptide(L)'
;MNRESGLMLNDETAHIRQSIADILQTAVGTRIQRREYGSILPMLLDRPISHALALQIAAASIVALQRWEPRIDITAFAVQFAEESKYRLTADISATTKNGNQSLNFNQLGLMQ
;
A
#
# COMPACT_ATOMS: atom_id res chain seq x y z
N MET A 1 -12.87 0.61 -12.43
CA MET A 1 -13.78 1.72 -12.05
C MET A 1 -13.18 2.43 -10.86
N ASN A 2 -13.21 3.77 -10.84
CA ASN A 2 -12.71 4.57 -9.74
C ASN A 2 -13.61 4.38 -8.51
N ARG A 3 -13.02 4.18 -7.33
CA ARG A 3 -13.77 3.92 -6.08
C ARG A 3 -14.60 5.10 -5.57
N GLU A 4 -14.18 6.33 -5.89
CA GLU A 4 -14.82 7.57 -5.42
C GLU A 4 -15.82 8.11 -6.44
N SER A 5 -15.41 8.17 -7.72
CA SER A 5 -16.24 8.78 -8.77
C SER A 5 -17.12 7.80 -9.54
N GLY A 6 -16.88 6.48 -9.43
CA GLY A 6 -17.60 5.47 -10.21
C GLY A 6 -17.30 5.48 -11.72
N LEU A 7 -16.38 6.33 -12.18
CA LEU A 7 -16.01 6.42 -13.60
C LEU A 7 -15.03 5.30 -14.00
N MET A 8 -14.91 5.01 -15.30
CA MET A 8 -13.87 4.09 -15.77
C MET A 8 -12.47 4.69 -15.58
N LEU A 9 -11.55 3.86 -15.09
CA LEU A 9 -10.13 4.19 -15.02
C LEU A 9 -9.48 3.63 -16.28
N ASN A 10 -9.12 4.51 -17.20
CA ASN A 10 -8.47 4.12 -18.47
C ASN A 10 -6.94 4.02 -18.32
N ASP A 11 -6.38 4.64 -17.28
CA ASP A 11 -4.96 4.55 -16.96
C ASP A 11 -4.69 3.38 -16.00
N GLU A 12 -3.79 2.49 -16.42
CA GLU A 12 -3.36 1.33 -15.62
C GLU A 12 -2.66 1.79 -14.34
N THR A 13 -1.89 2.87 -14.38
CA THR A 13 -1.16 3.39 -13.21
C THR A 13 -2.12 3.86 -12.13
N ALA A 14 -3.15 4.63 -12.51
CA ALA A 14 -4.22 5.04 -11.61
C ALA A 14 -4.96 3.83 -11.01
N HIS A 15 -5.19 2.79 -11.81
CA HIS A 15 -5.80 1.55 -11.33
C HIS A 15 -4.90 0.78 -10.34
N ILE A 16 -3.60 0.70 -10.60
CA ILE A 16 -2.62 0.11 -9.68
C ILE A 16 -2.58 0.90 -8.37
N ARG A 17 -2.55 2.23 -8.43
CA ARG A 17 -2.58 3.08 -7.22
C ARG A 17 -3.81 2.80 -6.36
N GLN A 18 -4.99 2.68 -6.98
CA GLN A 18 -6.22 2.34 -6.26
C GLN A 18 -6.14 0.93 -5.65
N SER A 19 -5.58 -0.03 -6.38
CA SER A 19 -5.40 -1.42 -5.93
C SER A 19 -4.46 -1.51 -4.71
N ILE A 20 -3.30 -0.83 -4.77
CA ILE A 20 -2.35 -0.73 -3.65
C ILE A 20 -3.05 -0.20 -2.40
N ALA A 21 -3.81 0.89 -2.52
CA ALA A 21 -4.53 1.47 -1.39
C ALA A 21 -5.57 0.50 -0.80
N ASP A 22 -6.34 -0.20 -1.65
CA ASP A 22 -7.33 -1.19 -1.20
C ASP A 22 -6.67 -2.36 -0.47
N ILE A 23 -5.55 -2.88 -0.97
CA ILE A 23 -4.81 -3.99 -0.35
C ILE A 23 -4.26 -3.59 1.02
N LEU A 24 -3.61 -2.42 1.12
CA LEU A 24 -2.96 -1.98 2.35
C LEU A 24 -3.97 -1.58 3.44
N GLN A 25 -5.10 -0.97 3.06
CA GLN A 25 -6.13 -0.54 4.02
C GLN A 25 -7.04 -1.69 4.47
N THR A 26 -7.17 -2.76 3.69
CA THR A 26 -8.02 -3.89 4.06
C THR A 26 -7.31 -4.79 5.08
N ALA A 27 -7.86 -4.93 6.27
CA ALA A 27 -7.34 -5.87 7.26
C ALA A 27 -7.66 -7.33 6.84
N VAL A 28 -6.67 -8.22 6.97
CA VAL A 28 -6.87 -9.66 6.76
C VAL A 28 -8.01 -10.18 7.65
N GLY A 29 -8.86 -11.03 7.08
CA GLY A 29 -10.02 -11.64 7.75
C GLY A 29 -11.34 -10.86 7.61
N THR A 30 -11.30 -9.62 7.13
CA THR A 30 -12.50 -8.76 7.05
C THR A 30 -13.36 -9.01 5.80
N ARG A 31 -12.76 -9.42 4.68
CA ARG A 31 -13.52 -9.69 3.45
C ARG A 31 -14.23 -11.05 3.50
N ILE A 32 -15.55 -11.01 3.32
CA ILE A 32 -16.39 -12.20 3.17
C ILE A 32 -15.93 -13.01 1.96
N GLN A 33 -15.87 -14.34 2.10
CA GLN A 33 -15.41 -15.30 1.06
C GLN A 33 -13.97 -15.11 0.55
N ARG A 34 -13.22 -14.09 1.01
CA ARG A 34 -11.79 -13.87 0.70
C ARG A 34 -11.02 -13.45 1.95
N ARG A 35 -11.08 -14.26 3.01
CA ARG A 35 -10.49 -13.91 4.31
C ARG A 35 -8.98 -13.68 4.27
N GLU A 36 -8.27 -14.33 3.36
CA GLU A 36 -6.83 -14.15 3.16
C GLU A 36 -6.45 -12.78 2.55
N TYR A 37 -7.41 -12.06 1.96
CA TYR A 37 -7.17 -10.82 1.27
C TYR A 37 -6.87 -9.67 2.23
N GLY A 38 -5.95 -8.79 1.83
CA GLY A 38 -5.58 -7.59 2.55
C GLY A 38 -4.17 -7.64 3.12
N SER A 39 -3.94 -6.87 4.17
CA SER A 39 -2.66 -6.76 4.87
C SER A 39 -2.83 -6.79 6.39
N ILE A 40 -1.73 -7.07 7.09
CA ILE A 40 -1.64 -7.00 8.55
C ILE A 40 -1.35 -5.55 9.00
N LEU A 41 -1.08 -4.64 8.07
CA LEU A 41 -0.73 -3.24 8.34
C LEU A 41 -1.72 -2.55 9.30
N PRO A 42 -3.06 -2.69 9.16
CA PRO A 42 -4.00 -2.07 10.08
C PRO A 42 -3.81 -2.48 11.55
N MET A 43 -3.30 -3.69 11.82
CA MET A 43 -3.02 -4.17 13.19
C MET A 43 -1.73 -3.58 13.79
N LEU A 44 -0.91 -2.93 12.98
CA LEU A 44 0.37 -2.34 13.39
C LEU A 44 0.26 -0.85 13.72
N LEU A 45 -0.78 -0.16 13.23
CA LEU A 45 -0.90 1.30 13.30
C LEU A 45 -1.00 1.85 14.73
N ASP A 46 -1.65 1.12 15.65
CA ASP A 46 -1.84 1.55 17.04
C ASP A 46 -0.63 1.28 17.95
N ARG A 47 0.52 0.95 17.36
CA ARG A 47 1.76 0.67 18.11
C ARG A 47 2.61 1.94 18.28
N PRO A 48 3.42 2.03 19.35
CA PRO A 48 4.32 3.15 19.53
C PRO A 48 5.35 3.24 18.39
N ILE A 49 5.56 4.47 17.89
CA ILE A 49 6.47 4.75 16.79
C ILE A 49 7.90 4.37 17.18
N SER A 50 8.47 3.43 16.43
CA SER A 50 9.84 2.94 16.61
C SER A 50 10.42 2.48 15.27
N HIS A 51 11.75 2.39 15.18
CA HIS A 51 12.40 1.85 13.99
C HIS A 51 11.97 0.41 13.69
N ALA A 52 11.76 -0.40 14.73
CA ALA A 52 11.25 -1.75 14.60
C ALA A 52 9.84 -1.78 14.00
N LEU A 53 8.97 -0.84 14.41
CA LEU A 53 7.63 -0.70 13.84
C LEU A 53 7.69 -0.31 12.35
N ALA A 54 8.56 0.63 11.98
CA ALA A 54 8.73 1.05 10.58
C ALA A 54 9.09 -0.14 9.68
N LEU A 55 10.02 -1.00 10.14
CA LEU A 55 10.41 -2.21 9.44
C LEU A 55 9.26 -3.22 9.35
N GLN A 56 8.48 -3.41 10.42
CA GLN A 56 7.30 -4.29 10.41
C GLN A 56 6.25 -3.82 9.40
N ILE A 57 6.00 -2.51 9.34
CA ILE A 57 5.05 -1.90 8.41
C ILE A 57 5.54 -2.09 6.96
N ALA A 58 6.82 -1.84 6.70
CA ALA A 58 7.40 -2.07 5.38
C ALA A 58 7.28 -3.53 4.95
N ALA A 59 7.68 -4.46 5.83
CA ALA A 59 7.59 -5.90 5.55
C ALA A 59 6.14 -6.35 5.31
N ALA A 60 5.21 -5.94 6.16
CA ALA A 60 3.79 -6.28 6.01
C ALA A 60 3.20 -5.74 4.70
N SER A 61 3.57 -4.51 4.32
CA SER A 61 3.15 -3.89 3.07
C SER A 61 3.69 -4.64 1.84
N ILE A 62 4.99 -4.93 1.83
CA ILE A 62 5.65 -5.63 0.71
C ILE A 62 5.04 -7.03 0.54
N VAL A 63 4.87 -7.79 1.62
CA VAL A 63 4.30 -9.16 1.55
C VAL A 63 2.87 -9.13 1.01
N ALA A 64 2.04 -8.17 1.46
CA ALA A 64 0.67 -8.04 1.00
C ALA A 64 0.61 -7.67 -0.49
N LEU A 65 1.42 -6.69 -0.92
CA LEU A 65 1.46 -6.24 -2.31
C LEU A 65 2.02 -7.31 -3.24
N GLN A 66 3.07 -8.02 -2.84
CA GLN A 66 3.64 -9.13 -3.63
C GLN A 66 2.63 -10.27 -3.81
N ARG A 67 1.76 -10.51 -2.82
CA ARG A 67 0.72 -11.54 -2.88
C ARG A 67 -0.47 -11.14 -3.76
N TRP A 68 -0.89 -9.87 -3.71
CA TRP A 68 -2.18 -9.43 -4.27
C TRP A 68 -2.08 -8.52 -5.49
N GLU A 69 -0.93 -7.90 -5.76
CA GLU A 69 -0.72 -7.01 -6.90
C GLU A 69 0.35 -7.59 -7.85
N PRO A 70 0.00 -8.53 -8.74
CA PRO A 70 0.97 -9.24 -9.57
C PRO A 70 1.56 -8.38 -10.69
N ARG A 71 0.98 -7.22 -11.00
CA ARG A 71 1.37 -6.37 -12.13
C ARG A 71 2.66 -5.57 -11.89
N ILE A 72 3.03 -5.38 -10.62
CA ILE A 72 4.21 -4.61 -10.24
C ILE A 72 5.20 -5.49 -9.49
N ASP A 73 6.47 -5.19 -9.63
CA ASP A 73 7.54 -5.66 -8.76
C ASP A 73 8.08 -4.48 -7.96
N ILE A 74 8.07 -4.59 -6.63
CA ILE A 74 8.50 -3.53 -5.73
C ILE A 74 10.03 -3.54 -5.66
N THR A 75 10.66 -2.41 -5.96
CA THR A 75 12.11 -2.23 -5.90
C THR A 75 12.55 -1.52 -4.62
N ALA A 76 11.75 -0.58 -4.13
CA ALA A 76 11.99 0.09 -2.86
C ALA A 76 10.67 0.45 -2.16
N PHE A 77 10.70 0.38 -0.83
CA PHE A 77 9.59 0.79 0.02
C PHE A 77 10.15 1.51 1.25
N ALA A 78 9.84 2.80 1.40
CA ALA A 78 10.33 3.62 2.50
C ALA A 78 9.14 4.14 3.32
N VAL A 79 9.15 3.87 4.62
CA VAL A 79 8.15 4.39 5.55
C VAL A 79 8.66 5.69 6.17
N GLN A 80 7.85 6.73 6.12
CA GLN A 80 8.15 8.03 6.70
C GLN A 80 7.09 8.38 7.74
N PHE A 81 7.56 8.88 8.88
CA PHE A 81 6.71 9.48 9.90
C PHE A 81 6.77 10.99 9.71
N ALA A 82 5.65 11.63 9.44
CA ALA A 82 5.63 13.08 9.24
C ALA A 82 5.99 13.80 10.55
N GLU A 83 7.03 14.63 10.53
CA GLU A 83 7.47 15.39 11.72
C GLU A 83 6.44 16.44 12.16
N GLU A 84 5.73 17.05 11.20
CA GLU A 84 4.74 18.10 11.44
C GLU A 84 3.43 17.58 12.04
N SER A 85 3.12 16.30 11.84
CA SER A 85 1.91 15.66 12.37
C SER A 85 2.26 14.25 12.85
N LYS A 86 2.48 14.11 14.16
CA LYS A 86 2.85 12.86 14.87
C LYS A 86 1.93 11.65 14.61
N TYR A 87 0.88 11.82 13.82
CA TYR A 87 -0.17 10.85 13.54
C TYR A 87 -0.29 10.48 12.06
N ARG A 88 0.53 11.06 11.17
CA ARG A 88 0.46 10.74 9.73
C ARG A 88 1.63 9.85 9.32
N LEU A 89 1.27 8.64 8.90
CA LEU A 89 2.17 7.65 8.34
C LEU A 89 2.09 7.68 6.82
N THR A 90 3.22 7.95 6.16
CA THR A 90 3.33 7.95 4.69
C THR A 90 4.33 6.90 4.24
N ALA A 91 4.12 6.34 3.06
CA ALA A 91 5.09 5.47 2.41
C ALA A 91 5.43 5.96 1.00
N ASP A 92 6.70 5.86 0.65
CA ASP A 92 7.19 6.00 -0.71
C ASP A 92 7.44 4.61 -1.30
N ILE A 93 6.86 4.36 -2.47
CA ILE A 93 6.93 3.07 -3.16
C ILE A 93 7.54 3.30 -4.54
N SER A 94 8.68 2.67 -4.79
CA SER A 94 9.23 2.53 -6.13
C SER A 94 8.99 1.10 -6.60
N ALA A 95 8.40 0.97 -7.79
CA ALA A 95 8.07 -0.32 -8.39
C ALA A 95 8.26 -0.29 -9.91
N THR A 96 8.42 -1.44 -10.51
CA THR A 96 8.49 -1.61 -11.97
C THR A 96 7.31 -2.44 -12.45
N THR A 97 6.67 -2.04 -13.55
CA THR A 97 5.62 -2.87 -14.16
C THR A 97 6.21 -4.07 -14.88
N LYS A 98 5.63 -5.25 -14.68
CA LYS A 98 6.11 -6.50 -15.31
C LYS A 98 6.00 -6.50 -16.82
N ASN A 99 4.99 -5.83 -17.36
CA ASN A 99 4.70 -5.84 -18.80
C ASN A 99 5.45 -4.74 -19.56
N GLY A 100 5.88 -3.67 -18.89
CA GLY A 100 6.30 -2.44 -19.56
C GLY A 100 7.70 -1.93 -19.22
N ASN A 101 8.42 -2.53 -18.26
CA ASN A 101 9.65 -1.96 -17.70
C ASN A 101 9.48 -0.47 -17.30
N GLN A 102 8.26 -0.04 -17.00
CA GLN A 102 7.98 1.34 -16.61
C GLN A 102 8.19 1.45 -15.10
N SER A 103 8.99 2.43 -14.70
CA SER A 103 9.18 2.76 -13.29
C SER A 103 7.97 3.55 -12.80
N LEU A 104 7.29 3.02 -11.79
CA LEU A 104 6.22 3.67 -11.06
C LEU A 104 6.77 4.15 -9.72
N ASN A 105 6.61 5.44 -9.45
CA ASN A 105 6.95 6.03 -8.16
C ASN A 105 5.69 6.60 -7.54
N PHE A 106 5.28 6.03 -6.40
CA PHE A 106 4.18 6.51 -5.60
C PHE A 106 4.73 7.17 -4.34
N ASN A 107 4.79 8.50 -4.35
CA ASN A 107 5.30 9.27 -3.22
C ASN A 107 4.16 9.64 -2.27
N GLN A 108 4.47 9.67 -0.98
CA GLN A 108 3.58 10.10 0.10
C GLN A 108 2.24 9.36 0.12
N LEU A 109 2.27 8.05 -0.12
CA LEU A 109 1.08 7.23 -0.05
C LEU A 109 0.61 7.16 1.41
N GLY A 110 -0.56 7.75 1.69
CA GLY A 110 -1.14 7.76 3.03
C GLY A 110 -1.47 6.34 3.47
N LEU A 111 -0.79 5.87 4.52
CA LEU A 111 -1.08 4.59 5.17
C LEU A 111 -2.17 4.74 6.24
N MET A 112 -2.50 5.99 6.61
CA MET A 112 -3.61 6.39 7.47
C MET A 112 -4.34 7.57 6.80
N GLN A 113 -5.67 7.57 6.81
CA GLN A 113 -6.49 8.76 6.55
C GLN A 113 -7.01 9.31 7.88
#